data_AF-A0A3E5E8Y6-F1
#
_entry.id   AF-A0A3E5E8Y6-F1
#
_cell.length_a   1.000
_cell.length_b   1.000
_cell.length_c   1.000
_cell.angle_alpha   90.00
_cell.angle_beta   90.00
_cell.angle_gamma   90.00
#
_symmetry.space_group_name_H-M   'P 1'
#
loop_
_entity.id
_entity.type
_entity.pdbx_description
1 polymer ?
#
loop_
_entity_poly.entity_id
_entity_poly.type
_entity_poly.pdbx_seq_one_letter_code
_entity_poly.pdbx_strand_id
1 'polypeptide(L)'
;MKWYDIRFWKLACIGLVIGIILLAFTGCKTKEYIKIPSVRTEYVCRTDTFAKLDSIYMKDSVYVFQKGDTVFHNKVVYRDRYHNIYKVKTDTIIKRDSVAVPYPIERQLTKNEQRLMSLGRCYIAFLFVLAACAIGFTLWYRNKKC
;
A
#
# COMPACT_ATOMS: atom_id res chain seq x y z
N MET A 1 -18.84 50.99 -29.13
CA MET A 1 -18.36 49.60 -29.28
C MET A 1 -19.45 48.81 -30.00
N LYS A 2 -19.30 48.53 -31.30
CA LYS A 2 -20.35 47.88 -32.09
C LYS A 2 -20.41 46.39 -31.72
N TRP A 3 -21.52 45.94 -31.17
CA TRP A 3 -21.75 44.56 -30.70
C TRP A 3 -21.70 43.48 -31.79
N TYR A 4 -21.50 43.89 -33.06
CA TYR A 4 -21.45 43.03 -34.24
C TYR A 4 -20.02 42.88 -34.81
N ASP A 5 -18.99 43.30 -34.07
CA ASP A 5 -17.63 43.16 -34.59
C ASP A 5 -17.23 41.67 -34.69
N ILE A 6 -16.98 41.20 -35.92
CA ILE A 6 -16.63 39.80 -36.21
C ILE A 6 -15.35 39.38 -35.47
N ARG A 7 -14.43 40.33 -35.23
CA ARG A 7 -13.22 40.07 -34.44
C ARG A 7 -13.54 39.75 -32.98
N PHE A 8 -14.53 40.43 -32.42
CA PHE A 8 -14.99 40.19 -31.05
C PHE A 8 -15.61 38.80 -30.90
N TRP A 9 -16.46 38.39 -31.85
CA TRP A 9 -17.06 37.05 -31.84
C TRP A 9 -16.03 35.93 -32.04
N LYS A 10 -15.01 36.14 -32.89
CA LYS A 10 -13.92 35.16 -33.03
C LYS A 10 -13.12 34.98 -31.74
N LEU A 11 -12.77 36.09 -31.07
CA LEU A 11 -12.06 36.05 -29.79
C LEU A 11 -12.90 35.41 -28.67
N ALA A 12 -14.21 35.68 -28.65
CA ALA A 12 -15.15 35.07 -27.72
C ALA A 12 -15.25 33.55 -27.91
N CYS A 13 -15.35 33.06 -29.15
CA CYS A 13 -15.37 31.61 -29.43
C CYS A 13 -14.07 30.92 -29.01
N ILE A 14 -12.91 31.53 -29.29
CA ILE A 14 -11.60 30.98 -28.89
C ILE A 14 -11.50 30.91 -27.36
N GLY A 15 -11.90 31.98 -26.65
CA GLY A 15 -11.90 32.00 -25.19
C GLY A 15 -12.82 30.92 -24.57
N LEU A 16 -13.98 30.68 -25.18
CA LEU A 16 -14.94 29.66 -24.72
C LEU A 16 -14.37 28.25 -24.85
N VAL A 17 -13.71 27.94 -25.98
CA VAL A 17 -13.06 26.64 -26.20
C VAL A 17 -11.94 26.40 -25.19
N ILE A 18 -11.10 27.41 -24.95
CA ILE A 18 -10.01 27.32 -23.96
C ILE A 18 -10.57 27.12 -22.54
N GLY A 19 -11.65 27.82 -22.20
CA GLY A 19 -12.33 27.68 -20.90
C GLY A 19 -12.88 26.27 -20.66
N ILE A 20 -13.47 25.65 -21.67
CA ILE A 20 -13.98 24.26 -21.58
C ILE A 20 -12.83 23.27 -21.37
N ILE A 21 -11.71 23.45 -22.08
CA ILE A 21 -10.53 22.59 -21.94
C ILE A 21 -9.96 22.68 -20.51
N LEU A 22 -9.85 23.89 -19.95
CA LEU A 22 -9.36 24.09 -18.58
C LEU A 22 -10.29 23.46 -17.52
N LEU A 23 -11.60 23.53 -17.72
CA LEU A 23 -12.59 22.90 -16.84
C LEU A 23 -12.52 21.36 -16.87
N ALA A 24 -12.15 20.76 -18.00
CA ALA A 24 -12.00 19.31 -18.10
C ALA A 24 -10.84 18.77 -17.24
N PHE A 25 -9.77 19.57 -17.03
CA PHE A 25 -8.61 19.15 -16.23
C PHE A 25 -8.84 19.19 -14.71
N THR A 26 -9.85 19.92 -14.21
CA THR A 26 -10.09 20.05 -12.75
C THR A 26 -10.87 18.88 -12.15
N GLY A 27 -11.46 18.01 -12.98
CA GLY A 27 -12.36 16.92 -12.53
C GLY A 27 -11.69 15.61 -12.11
N CYS A 28 -10.38 15.46 -12.29
CA CYS A 28 -9.70 14.17 -12.06
C CYS A 28 -9.39 13.96 -10.57
N LYS A 29 -10.39 13.53 -9.77
CA LYS A 29 -10.13 13.06 -8.40
C LYS A 29 -9.41 11.71 -8.41
N THR A 30 -8.31 11.62 -7.67
CA THR A 30 -7.51 10.40 -7.52
C THR A 30 -8.27 9.33 -6.72
N LYS A 31 -8.02 8.06 -7.04
CA LYS A 31 -8.63 6.92 -6.34
C LYS A 31 -8.19 6.88 -4.87
N GLU A 32 -9.13 6.67 -3.96
CA GLU A 32 -8.86 6.55 -2.53
C GLU A 32 -8.47 5.09 -2.19
N TYR A 33 -7.38 4.92 -1.44
CA TYR A 33 -6.85 3.60 -1.06
C TYR A 33 -7.01 3.41 0.44
N ILE A 34 -7.77 2.39 0.84
CA ILE A 34 -7.86 1.98 2.24
C ILE A 34 -6.94 0.78 2.45
N LYS A 35 -6.24 0.78 3.57
CA LYS A 35 -5.37 -0.32 4.03
C LYS A 35 -6.24 -1.43 4.59
N ILE A 36 -6.36 -2.54 3.88
CA ILE A 36 -7.11 -3.71 4.33
C ILE A 36 -6.09 -4.77 4.78
N PRO A 37 -6.23 -5.37 5.97
CA PRO A 37 -5.35 -6.45 6.40
C PRO A 37 -5.56 -7.69 5.51
N SER A 38 -4.51 -8.13 4.83
CA SER A 38 -4.45 -9.40 4.12
C SER A 38 -3.79 -10.44 5.02
N VAL A 39 -4.39 -11.61 5.15
CA VAL A 39 -3.91 -12.67 6.04
C VAL A 39 -2.91 -13.55 5.29
N ARG A 40 -1.66 -13.61 5.78
CA ARG A 40 -0.64 -14.53 5.28
C ARG A 40 -0.31 -15.55 6.36
N THR A 41 -0.36 -16.82 6.01
CA THR A 41 0.10 -17.92 6.88
C THR A 41 1.53 -18.26 6.49
N GLU A 42 2.47 -18.08 7.41
CA GLU A 42 3.86 -18.47 7.22
C GLU A 42 4.19 -19.67 8.12
N TYR A 43 4.87 -20.65 7.55
CA TYR A 43 5.35 -21.83 8.28
C TYR A 43 6.74 -21.54 8.84
N VAL A 44 6.82 -21.29 10.15
CA VAL A 44 8.10 -21.08 10.84
C VAL A 44 8.53 -22.39 11.48
N CYS A 45 9.48 -23.09 10.83
CA CYS A 45 10.15 -24.24 11.44
C CYS A 45 11.27 -23.72 12.36
N ARG A 46 11.08 -23.82 13.68
CA ARG A 46 12.14 -23.47 14.65
C ARG A 46 13.11 -24.64 14.75
N THR A 47 13.97 -24.84 13.76
CA THR A 47 14.90 -25.98 13.75
C THR A 47 16.18 -25.68 14.53
N ASP A 48 16.50 -24.40 14.72
CA ASP A 48 17.84 -23.96 15.16
C ASP A 48 18.06 -23.94 16.67
N THR A 49 17.02 -24.13 17.49
CA THR A 49 17.11 -23.96 18.96
C THR A 49 17.30 -25.26 19.74
N PHE A 50 17.33 -26.43 19.07
CA PHE A 50 17.17 -27.73 19.73
C PHE A 50 18.44 -28.52 20.02
N ALA A 51 19.57 -28.15 19.43
CA ALA A 51 20.85 -28.75 19.80
C ALA A 51 21.45 -27.99 21.01
N LYS A 52 20.95 -28.26 22.21
CA LYS A 52 21.66 -27.82 23.44
C LYS A 52 22.93 -28.66 23.60
N LEU A 53 24.03 -27.98 23.90
CA LEU A 53 25.38 -28.51 24.05
C LEU A 53 25.45 -29.77 24.93
N ASP A 54 26.36 -30.66 24.57
CA ASP A 54 26.79 -31.81 25.35
C ASP A 54 27.55 -31.35 26.60
N SER A 55 26.99 -31.61 27.80
CA SER A 55 27.71 -31.34 29.03
C SER A 55 28.75 -32.43 29.28
N ILE A 56 30.03 -32.06 29.33
CA ILE A 56 31.14 -32.93 29.75
C ILE A 56 31.50 -32.54 31.19
N TYR A 57 31.46 -33.49 32.12
CA TYR A 57 31.86 -33.27 33.50
C TYR A 57 33.27 -33.81 33.73
N MET A 58 34.15 -33.00 34.32
CA MET A 58 35.53 -33.36 34.60
C MET A 58 35.76 -33.26 36.10
N LYS A 59 36.20 -34.35 36.72
CA LYS A 59 36.53 -34.42 38.14
C LYS A 59 37.99 -34.82 38.33
N ASP A 60 38.75 -33.94 38.95
CA ASP A 60 40.14 -34.21 39.32
C ASP A 60 40.18 -34.64 40.80
N SER A 61 40.79 -35.79 41.06
CA SER A 61 41.10 -36.25 42.42
C SER A 61 42.60 -36.34 42.59
N VAL A 62 43.12 -35.76 43.67
CA VAL A 62 44.53 -35.83 44.02
C VAL A 62 44.63 -36.46 45.39
N TYR A 63 45.31 -37.60 45.45
CA TYR A 63 45.63 -38.28 46.70
C TYR A 63 47.08 -37.99 47.05
N VAL A 64 47.31 -37.48 48.26
CA VAL A 64 48.64 -37.18 48.77
C VAL A 64 48.83 -37.95 50.06
N PHE A 65 49.94 -38.68 50.16
CA PHE A 65 50.33 -39.35 51.40
C PHE A 65 51.83 -39.16 51.64
N GLN A 66 52.20 -39.03 52.91
CA GLN A 66 53.58 -38.78 53.32
C GLN A 66 54.12 -40.00 54.07
N LYS A 67 55.34 -40.42 53.74
CA LYS A 67 56.05 -41.47 54.46
C LYS A 67 57.44 -40.95 54.83
N GLY A 68 57.59 -40.51 56.07
CA GLY A 68 58.79 -39.83 56.55
C GLY A 68 59.03 -38.53 55.76
N ASP A 69 60.24 -38.36 55.24
CA ASP A 69 60.65 -37.15 54.52
C ASP A 69 60.17 -37.11 53.05
N THR A 70 59.61 -38.21 52.54
CA THR A 70 59.15 -38.30 51.14
C THR A 70 57.61 -38.16 51.07
N VAL A 71 57.15 -37.27 50.19
CA VAL A 71 55.72 -37.07 49.90
C VAL A 71 55.39 -37.68 48.54
N PHE A 72 54.36 -38.51 48.50
CA PHE A 72 53.86 -39.14 47.29
C PHE A 72 52.56 -38.46 46.84
N HIS A 73 52.53 -38.06 45.57
CA HIS A 73 51.36 -37.46 44.92
C HIS A 73 50.83 -38.40 43.84
N ASN A 74 49.56 -38.78 43.93
CA ASN A 74 48.85 -39.50 42.88
C ASN A 74 47.68 -38.66 42.37
N LYS A 75 47.67 -38.34 41.08
CA LYS A 75 46.60 -37.58 40.43
C LYS A 75 45.80 -38.50 39.52
N VAL A 76 44.50 -38.59 39.76
CA VAL A 76 43.56 -39.34 38.92
C VAL A 76 42.50 -38.37 38.39
N VAL A 77 42.33 -38.36 37.07
CA VAL A 77 41.37 -37.51 36.35
C VAL A 77 40.26 -38.40 35.78
N TYR A 78 39.00 -38.07 36.11
CA TYR A 78 37.82 -38.73 35.56
C TYR A 78 37.10 -37.78 34.61
N ARG A 79 36.74 -38.28 33.42
CA ARG A 79 36.02 -37.52 32.40
C ARG A 79 34.76 -38.28 31.99
N ASP A 80 33.62 -37.82 32.50
CA ASP A 80 32.32 -38.41 32.19
C ASP A 80 31.65 -37.60 31.08
N ARG A 81 31.31 -38.28 29.98
CA ARG A 81 30.54 -37.71 28.88
C ARG A 81 29.11 -38.23 28.96
N TYR A 82 28.17 -37.32 29.25
CA TYR A 82 26.74 -37.65 29.20
C TYR A 82 26.15 -37.11 27.89
N HIS A 83 25.54 -38.01 27.11
CA HIS A 83 24.91 -37.67 25.85
C HIS A 83 23.39 -37.51 26.03
N ASN A 84 22.97 -36.34 26.52
CA ASN A 84 21.56 -36.04 26.69
C ASN A 84 21.06 -35.25 25.47
N ILE A 85 20.68 -35.95 24.39
CA ILE A 85 19.93 -35.29 23.31
C ILE A 85 18.51 -35.07 23.79
N TYR A 86 18.21 -33.85 24.22
CA TYR A 86 16.82 -33.42 24.37
C TYR A 86 16.22 -33.17 22.99
N LYS A 87 15.69 -34.22 22.36
CA LYS A 87 14.86 -34.07 21.15
C LYS A 87 13.52 -33.49 21.59
N VAL A 88 13.40 -32.17 21.61
CA VAL A 88 12.08 -31.55 21.76
C VAL A 88 11.30 -31.84 20.48
N LYS A 89 10.11 -32.42 20.64
CA LYS A 89 9.19 -32.66 19.53
C LYS A 89 8.81 -31.31 18.93
N THR A 90 9.17 -31.10 17.67
CA THR A 90 8.95 -29.85 16.97
C THR A 90 7.52 -29.82 16.45
N ASP A 91 6.63 -29.19 17.19
CA ASP A 91 5.29 -28.89 16.67
C ASP A 91 5.41 -27.62 15.81
N THR A 92 5.08 -27.71 14.52
CA THR A 92 5.05 -26.56 13.61
C THR A 92 4.00 -25.58 14.08
N ILE A 93 4.40 -24.44 14.64
CA ILE A 93 3.47 -23.39 15.04
C ILE A 93 3.07 -22.60 13.79
N ILE A 94 1.79 -22.61 13.47
CA ILE A 94 1.24 -21.77 12.39
C ILE A 94 1.24 -20.33 12.90
N LYS A 95 2.12 -19.48 12.36
CA LYS A 95 2.09 -18.04 12.62
C LYS A 95 1.20 -17.38 11.56
N ARG A 96 0.12 -16.75 12.01
CA ARG A 96 -0.81 -16.02 11.14
C ARG A 96 -0.62 -14.53 11.41
N ASP A 97 0.09 -13.87 10.51
CA ASP A 97 0.29 -12.42 10.55
C ASP A 97 -0.62 -11.76 9.50
N SER A 98 -1.09 -10.54 9.78
CA SER A 98 -1.82 -9.72 8.81
C SER A 98 -0.92 -8.59 8.31
N VAL A 99 -0.80 -8.46 6.99
CA VAL A 99 -0.08 -7.35 6.35
C VAL A 99 -1.10 -6.49 5.61
N ALA A 100 -1.09 -5.18 5.88
CA ALA A 100 -2.00 -4.25 5.22
C ALA A 100 -1.61 -4.06 3.74
N VAL A 101 -2.47 -4.52 2.83
CA VAL A 101 -2.32 -4.31 1.39
C VAL A 101 -3.31 -3.21 0.97
N PRO A 102 -2.88 -2.12 0.32
CA PRO A 102 -3.78 -1.06 -0.11
C PRO A 102 -4.60 -1.51 -1.33
N TYR A 103 -5.92 -1.41 -1.24
CA TYR A 103 -6.83 -1.72 -2.35
C TYR A 103 -7.56 -0.45 -2.83
N PRO A 104 -7.62 -0.20 -4.16
CA PRO A 104 -8.39 0.93 -4.69
C PRO A 104 -9.88 0.66 -4.51
N ILE A 105 -10.58 1.54 -3.81
CA ILE A 105 -12.04 1.41 -3.67
C ILE A 105 -12.70 2.09 -4.85
N GLU A 106 -13.35 1.29 -5.70
CA GLU A 106 -14.33 1.79 -6.65
C GLU A 106 -15.58 2.21 -5.86
N ARG A 107 -15.56 3.43 -5.32
CA ARG A 107 -16.71 3.98 -4.61
C ARG A 107 -17.86 4.13 -5.61
N GLN A 108 -18.93 3.38 -5.40
CA GLN A 108 -20.18 3.63 -6.13
C GLN A 108 -20.65 5.05 -5.84
N LEU A 109 -20.94 5.81 -6.90
CA LEU A 109 -21.44 7.17 -6.78
C LEU A 109 -22.70 7.21 -5.93
N THR A 110 -22.70 8.10 -4.95
CA THR A 110 -23.86 8.31 -4.08
C THR A 110 -25.04 8.78 -4.95
N LYS A 111 -26.28 8.41 -4.62
CA LYS A 111 -27.47 8.81 -5.40
C LYS A 111 -27.52 10.32 -5.68
N ASN A 112 -27.06 11.15 -4.75
CA ASN A 112 -26.98 12.60 -4.92
C ASN A 112 -25.88 13.04 -5.90
N GLU A 113 -24.72 12.42 -5.85
CA GLU A 113 -23.61 12.69 -6.79
C GLU A 113 -24.00 12.29 -8.21
N GLN A 114 -24.70 11.15 -8.38
CA GLN A 114 -25.26 10.75 -9.68
C GLN A 114 -26.27 11.77 -10.20
N ARG A 115 -27.17 12.27 -9.33
CA ARG A 115 -28.12 13.33 -9.70
C ARG A 115 -27.39 14.61 -10.12
N LEU A 116 -26.38 15.06 -9.37
CA LEU A 116 -25.56 16.23 -9.70
C LEU A 116 -24.85 16.07 -11.05
N MET A 117 -24.25 14.90 -11.32
CA MET A 117 -23.65 14.61 -12.63
C MET A 117 -24.68 14.64 -13.75
N SER A 118 -25.87 14.06 -13.53
CA SER A 118 -26.95 14.05 -14.53
C SER A 118 -27.45 15.46 -14.85
N LEU A 119 -27.60 16.33 -13.84
CA LEU A 119 -27.97 17.73 -14.00
C LEU A 119 -26.89 18.52 -14.72
N GLY A 120 -25.61 18.30 -14.37
CA GLY A 120 -24.48 18.91 -15.07
C GLY A 120 -24.46 18.57 -16.56
N ARG A 121 -24.75 17.32 -16.92
CA ARG A 121 -24.85 16.89 -18.33
C ARG A 121 -25.99 17.61 -19.06
N CYS A 122 -27.16 17.74 -18.43
CA CYS A 122 -28.29 18.48 -19.01
C CYS A 122 -27.97 19.98 -19.17
N TYR A 123 -27.28 20.57 -18.20
CA TYR A 123 -26.87 21.97 -18.24
C TYR A 123 -25.89 22.26 -19.39
N ILE A 124 -24.89 21.40 -19.59
CA ILE A 124 -23.94 21.53 -20.71
C ILE A 124 -24.67 21.42 -22.04
N ALA A 125 -25.59 20.45 -22.19
CA ALA A 125 -26.39 20.31 -23.41
C ALA A 125 -27.22 21.57 -23.71
N PHE A 126 -27.83 22.16 -22.67
CA PHE A 126 -28.59 23.41 -22.81
C PHE A 126 -27.72 24.59 -23.27
N LEU A 127 -26.50 24.73 -22.73
CA LEU A 127 -25.56 25.77 -23.17
C LEU A 127 -25.17 25.64 -24.65
N PHE A 128 -24.96 24.41 -25.13
CA PHE A 128 -24.66 24.17 -26.55
C PHE A 128 -25.83 24.57 -27.46
N VAL A 129 -27.06 24.26 -27.07
CA VAL A 129 -28.26 24.66 -27.83
C VAL A 129 -28.37 26.18 -27.89
N LEU A 130 -28.19 26.89 -26.76
CA LEU A 130 -28.22 28.35 -26.74
C LEU A 130 -27.14 28.97 -27.64
N ALA A 131 -25.92 28.43 -27.61
CA ALA A 131 -24.84 28.90 -28.46
C ALA A 131 -25.16 28.69 -29.96
N ALA A 132 -25.70 27.53 -30.33
CA ALA A 132 -26.13 27.26 -31.70
C ALA A 132 -27.26 28.19 -32.15
N CYS A 133 -28.26 28.45 -31.29
CA CYS A 133 -29.33 29.42 -31.57
C CYS A 133 -28.79 30.84 -31.75
N ALA A 134 -27.83 31.27 -30.93
CA ALA A 134 -27.20 32.59 -31.06
C ALA A 134 -26.40 32.73 -32.36
N ILE A 135 -25.67 31.69 -32.75
CA ILE A 135 -24.94 31.66 -34.04
C ILE A 135 -25.94 31.66 -35.21
N GLY A 136 -26.99 30.84 -35.15
CA GLY A 136 -28.04 30.83 -36.18
C GLY A 136 -28.74 32.18 -36.32
N PHE A 137 -29.08 32.82 -35.20
CA PHE A 137 -29.71 34.14 -35.18
C PHE A 137 -28.80 35.23 -35.75
N THR A 138 -27.50 35.22 -35.40
CA THR A 138 -26.54 36.20 -35.93
C THR A 138 -26.30 36.03 -37.42
N LEU A 139 -26.27 34.79 -37.94
CA LEU A 139 -26.19 34.51 -39.37
C LEU A 139 -27.46 34.96 -40.11
N TRP A 140 -28.63 34.64 -39.58
CA TRP A 140 -29.91 35.06 -40.15
C TRP A 140 -30.05 36.59 -40.21
N TYR A 141 -29.72 37.27 -39.11
CA TYR A 141 -29.75 38.73 -39.05
C TYR A 141 -28.77 39.38 -40.04
N ARG A 142 -27.61 38.75 -40.27
CA ARG A 142 -26.63 39.22 -41.26
C ARG A 142 -27.15 39.08 -42.68
N ASN A 143 -27.84 37.98 -42.98
CA ASN A 143 -28.42 37.74 -44.31
C ASN A 143 -29.58 38.70 -44.64
N LYS A 144 -30.28 39.24 -43.62
CA LYS A 144 -31.33 40.26 -43.79
C LYS A 144 -30.81 41.70 -43.96
N LYS A 145 -29.54 41.96 -43.64
CA LYS A 145 -28.90 43.29 -43.76
C LYS A 145 -28.07 43.46 -45.03
N CYS A 146 -27.88 42.40 -45.80
CA CYS A 146 -27.46 42.46 -47.20
C CYS A 146 -28.68 42.67 -48.08
#